data_AF-A0A960LHY4-F1
#
_entry.id   AF-A0A960LHY4-F1
#
_cell.length_a   1.000
_cell.length_b   1.000
_cell.length_c   1.000
_cell.angle_alpha   90.00
_cell.angle_beta   90.00
_cell.angle_gamma   90.00
#
_symmetry.space_group_name_H-M   'P 1'
#
loop_
_entity.id
_entity.type
_entity.pdbx_description
1 polymer ?
#
loop_
_entity_poly.entity_id
_entity_poly.type
_entity_poly.pdbx_seq_one_letter_code
_entity_poly.pdbx_strand_id
1 'polypeptide(L)'
;MNTKRLLIIFTTLAIISGGRAQEQPSQVEAQLRETLRNTMLQLRNEQTEKARIDAEMKAIKAQSEIKIKNLETSLAESIKTGTLEREAADKAIAEMDRNLTTSNAKIERLEKALKEWQGSHAEIKTFAETTVGQLQKVARDLEETRQTLEKRTGQNAELYRVGEEVLKRYENFALGRALIAREPFTGLARVQIEAAVADYKDKLVDQIAEPDAVDQARREANTTADVEAAETAEKEEAD
;
A
#
# COMPACT_ATOMS: atom_id res chain seq x y z
N MET A 1 -68.13 25.97 -64.47
CA MET A 1 -69.31 25.10 -64.68
C MET A 1 -70.34 25.49 -63.63
N ASN A 2 -71.17 26.52 -63.83
CA ASN A 2 -72.20 26.70 -64.88
C ASN A 2 -73.40 25.75 -64.62
N THR A 3 -74.34 26.08 -63.73
CA THR A 3 -75.50 27.00 -63.90
C THR A 3 -76.50 26.60 -65.01
N LYS A 4 -77.67 26.09 -64.61
CA LYS A 4 -78.98 25.88 -65.30
C LYS A 4 -79.73 24.82 -64.47
N ARG A 5 -81.03 24.84 -64.13
CA ARG A 5 -82.26 25.63 -64.43
C ARG A 5 -83.13 25.60 -63.13
N LEU A 6 -84.05 26.49 -62.74
CA LEU A 6 -84.78 27.66 -63.31
C LEU A 6 -85.78 27.37 -64.46
N LEU A 7 -87.06 27.76 -64.41
CA LEU A 7 -87.83 28.60 -63.46
C LEU A 7 -89.33 28.17 -63.48
N ILE A 8 -90.09 28.58 -62.46
CA ILE A 8 -91.57 28.49 -62.30
C ILE A 8 -92.32 29.47 -63.24
N ILE A 9 -93.32 28.98 -64.02
CA ILE A 9 -94.54 29.66 -64.57
C ILE A 9 -95.51 28.51 -64.99
N PHE A 10 -96.81 28.34 -64.65
CA PHE A 10 -97.82 29.01 -63.80
C PHE A 10 -98.79 30.05 -64.42
N THR A 11 -100.09 30.00 -64.05
CA THR A 11 -101.23 30.92 -64.41
C THR A 11 -101.60 31.06 -65.92
N THR A 12 -102.86 31.16 -66.38
CA THR A 12 -104.21 30.94 -65.82
C THR A 12 -105.27 30.86 -66.93
N LEU A 13 -106.39 30.16 -66.72
CA LEU A 13 -107.73 30.69 -67.08
C LEU A 13 -108.83 30.04 -66.20
N ALA A 14 -109.80 30.84 -65.76
CA ALA A 14 -111.00 30.40 -65.02
C ALA A 14 -112.20 30.33 -66.01
N ILE A 15 -113.47 30.03 -65.68
CA ILE A 15 -114.32 30.25 -64.51
C ILE A 15 -115.46 29.19 -64.54
N ILE A 16 -115.99 28.73 -63.39
CA ILE A 16 -117.44 28.56 -63.14
C ILE A 16 -117.76 28.28 -61.65
N SER A 17 -118.64 29.14 -61.12
CA SER A 17 -119.52 29.10 -59.94
C SER A 17 -119.55 27.90 -58.98
N GLY A 18 -119.56 28.17 -57.66
CA GLY A 18 -120.07 27.22 -56.66
C GLY A 18 -119.93 27.60 -55.17
N GLY A 19 -121.01 28.12 -54.55
CA GLY A 19 -121.27 27.97 -53.10
C GLY A 19 -120.55 28.90 -52.09
N ARG A 20 -121.18 29.09 -50.93
CA ARG A 20 -120.61 29.67 -49.70
C ARG A 20 -120.73 28.66 -48.57
N ALA A 21 -119.69 28.53 -47.75
CA ALA A 21 -119.78 28.07 -46.36
C ALA A 21 -118.60 28.63 -45.55
N GLN A 22 -118.83 28.94 -44.27
CA GLN A 22 -117.78 29.27 -43.31
C GLN A 22 -118.12 28.49 -42.03
N GLU A 23 -117.51 27.32 -41.88
CA GLU A 23 -117.74 26.41 -40.76
C GLU A 23 -116.60 26.43 -39.74
N GLN A 24 -116.91 26.01 -38.52
CA GLN A 24 -115.97 25.96 -37.39
C GLN A 24 -115.15 24.66 -37.46
N PRO A 25 -113.85 24.69 -37.12
CA PRO A 25 -112.99 23.51 -37.24
C PRO A 25 -113.41 22.39 -36.29
N SER A 26 -113.39 21.15 -36.77
CA SER A 26 -113.75 19.99 -35.96
C SER A 26 -112.72 19.71 -34.86
N GLN A 27 -113.14 19.08 -33.74
CA GLN A 27 -112.21 18.68 -32.67
C GLN A 27 -111.11 17.74 -33.19
N VAL A 28 -111.41 16.91 -34.21
CA VAL A 28 -110.44 15.98 -34.83
C VAL A 28 -109.36 16.74 -35.59
N GLU A 29 -109.70 17.80 -36.33
CA GLU A 29 -108.70 18.67 -36.96
C GLU A 29 -107.85 19.43 -35.95
N ALA A 30 -108.44 19.89 -34.84
CA ALA A 30 -107.70 20.53 -33.77
C ALA A 30 -106.67 19.56 -33.16
N GLN A 31 -107.07 18.31 -32.87
CA GLN A 31 -106.17 17.25 -32.40
C GLN A 31 -105.09 16.91 -33.44
N LEU A 32 -105.42 16.80 -34.73
CA LEU A 32 -104.46 16.51 -35.80
C LEU A 32 -103.44 17.64 -36.00
N ARG A 33 -103.86 18.91 -35.85
CA ARG A 33 -102.95 20.06 -35.86
C ARG A 33 -102.03 20.06 -34.65
N GLU A 34 -102.51 19.61 -33.49
CA GLU A 34 -101.72 19.57 -32.26
C GLU A 34 -100.75 18.38 -32.24
N THR A 35 -101.13 17.21 -32.74
CA THR A 35 -100.18 16.10 -32.95
C THR A 35 -99.12 16.45 -33.99
N LEU A 36 -99.49 17.14 -35.09
CA LEU A 36 -98.53 17.64 -36.08
C LEU A 36 -97.57 18.71 -35.51
N ARG A 37 -98.05 19.59 -34.62
CA ARG A 37 -97.17 20.51 -33.85
C ARG A 37 -96.21 19.73 -32.96
N ASN A 38 -96.72 18.75 -32.22
CA ASN A 38 -95.90 17.96 -31.30
C ASN A 38 -94.85 17.11 -32.03
N THR A 39 -95.15 16.53 -33.20
CA THR A 39 -94.14 15.83 -34.01
C THR A 39 -93.14 16.80 -34.67
N MET A 40 -93.55 17.99 -35.10
CA MET A 40 -92.61 19.04 -35.55
C MET A 40 -91.70 19.53 -34.42
N LEU A 41 -92.21 19.66 -33.19
CA LEU A 41 -91.41 20.01 -32.00
C LEU A 41 -90.45 18.86 -31.62
N GLN A 42 -90.89 17.61 -31.66
CA GLN A 42 -90.03 16.44 -31.46
C GLN A 42 -88.91 16.37 -32.50
N LEU A 43 -89.23 16.50 -33.79
CA LEU A 43 -88.23 16.50 -34.87
C LEU A 43 -87.23 17.65 -34.72
N ARG A 44 -87.69 18.85 -34.35
CA ARG A 44 -86.82 20.00 -34.06
C ARG A 44 -85.92 19.76 -32.86
N ASN A 45 -86.44 19.14 -31.79
CA ASN A 45 -85.66 18.79 -30.61
C ASN A 45 -84.62 17.72 -30.96
N GLU A 46 -84.99 16.64 -31.65
CA GLU A 46 -84.06 15.62 -32.14
C GLU A 46 -82.96 16.20 -33.04
N GLN A 47 -83.31 17.13 -33.94
CA GLN A 47 -82.34 17.76 -34.83
C GLN A 47 -81.40 18.69 -34.06
N THR A 48 -81.89 19.34 -32.99
CA THR A 48 -81.07 20.14 -32.07
C THR A 48 -80.14 19.24 -31.25
N GLU A 49 -80.63 18.11 -30.74
CA GLU A 49 -79.85 17.13 -29.98
C GLU A 49 -78.80 16.43 -30.85
N LYS A 50 -79.12 16.08 -32.11
CA LYS A 50 -78.13 15.58 -33.07
C LYS A 50 -77.05 16.62 -33.36
N ALA A 51 -77.41 17.89 -33.56
CA ALA A 51 -76.43 18.96 -33.72
C ALA A 51 -75.56 19.19 -32.47
N ARG A 52 -76.15 19.03 -31.27
CA ARG A 52 -75.44 19.08 -29.98
C ARG A 52 -74.45 17.93 -29.84
N ILE A 53 -74.88 16.69 -30.07
CA ILE A 53 -74.04 15.49 -30.00
C ILE A 53 -72.92 15.53 -31.06
N ASP A 54 -73.19 16.02 -32.27
CA ASP A 54 -72.15 16.21 -33.30
C ASP A 54 -71.12 17.28 -32.91
N ALA A 55 -71.53 18.35 -32.20
CA ALA A 55 -70.62 19.36 -31.67
C ALA A 55 -69.79 18.81 -30.50
N GLU A 56 -70.42 18.09 -29.57
CA GLU A 56 -69.77 17.43 -28.44
C GLU A 56 -68.77 16.37 -28.92
N MET A 57 -69.12 15.53 -29.89
CA MET A 57 -68.19 14.57 -30.50
C MET A 57 -67.00 15.24 -31.20
N LYS A 58 -67.20 16.38 -31.87
CA LYS A 58 -66.09 17.14 -32.49
C LYS A 58 -65.18 17.74 -31.42
N ALA A 59 -65.73 18.30 -30.34
CA ALA A 59 -64.97 18.82 -29.23
C ALA A 59 -64.18 17.72 -28.48
N ILE A 60 -64.79 16.56 -28.23
CA ILE A 60 -64.15 15.40 -27.62
C ILE A 60 -63.01 14.86 -28.51
N LYS A 61 -63.24 14.72 -29.82
CA LYS A 61 -62.20 14.29 -30.77
C LYS A 61 -61.02 15.25 -30.78
N ALA A 62 -61.26 16.56 -30.96
CA ALA A 62 -60.21 17.57 -30.91
C ALA A 62 -59.43 17.55 -29.58
N GLN A 63 -60.13 17.39 -28.43
CA GLN A 63 -59.46 17.27 -27.14
C GLN A 63 -58.64 15.97 -27.01
N SER A 64 -59.12 14.85 -27.57
CA SER A 64 -58.35 13.60 -27.60
C SER A 64 -57.11 13.69 -28.49
N GLU A 65 -57.19 14.33 -29.65
CA GLU A 65 -56.03 14.55 -30.53
C GLU A 65 -54.97 15.44 -29.88
N ILE A 66 -55.38 16.48 -29.13
CA ILE A 66 -54.46 17.32 -28.34
C ILE A 66 -53.83 16.50 -27.21
N LYS A 67 -54.62 15.71 -26.47
CA LYS A 67 -54.11 14.84 -25.40
C LYS A 67 -53.12 13.79 -25.92
N ILE A 68 -53.40 13.16 -27.06
CA ILE A 68 -52.52 12.19 -27.72
C ILE A 68 -51.21 12.86 -28.11
N LYS A 69 -51.24 13.99 -28.84
CA LYS A 69 -50.02 14.72 -29.24
C LYS A 69 -49.17 15.18 -28.05
N ASN A 70 -49.80 15.60 -26.95
CA ASN A 70 -49.08 15.98 -25.74
C ASN A 70 -48.41 14.76 -25.06
N LEU A 71 -49.10 13.61 -25.03
CA LEU A 71 -48.54 12.36 -24.48
C LEU A 71 -47.43 11.78 -25.38
N GLU A 72 -47.60 11.82 -26.70
CA GLU A 72 -46.57 11.43 -27.69
C GLU A 72 -45.31 12.29 -27.53
N THR A 73 -45.48 13.61 -27.39
CA THR A 73 -44.37 14.56 -27.16
C THR A 73 -43.66 14.27 -25.85
N SER A 74 -44.41 14.17 -24.74
CA SER A 74 -43.86 13.90 -23.41
C SER A 74 -43.19 12.52 -23.32
N LEU A 75 -43.72 11.51 -24.01
CA LEU A 75 -43.10 10.19 -24.11
C LEU A 75 -41.79 10.24 -24.91
N ALA A 76 -41.76 10.94 -26.05
CA ALA A 76 -40.55 11.12 -26.85
C ALA A 76 -39.45 11.88 -26.08
N GLU A 77 -39.83 12.92 -25.33
CA GLU A 77 -38.93 13.65 -24.42
C GLU A 77 -38.42 12.75 -23.29
N SER A 78 -39.31 11.99 -22.63
CA SER A 78 -38.93 11.07 -21.54
C SER A 78 -38.01 9.95 -22.02
N ILE A 79 -38.24 9.40 -23.22
CA ILE A 79 -37.36 8.37 -23.83
C ILE A 79 -35.99 8.98 -24.12
N LYS A 80 -35.95 10.17 -24.75
CA LYS A 80 -34.69 10.87 -25.08
C LYS A 80 -33.88 11.23 -23.83
N THR A 81 -34.54 11.71 -22.78
CA THR A 81 -33.89 12.02 -21.50
C THR A 81 -33.35 10.75 -20.87
N GLY A 82 -34.16 9.67 -20.78
CA GLY A 82 -33.74 8.39 -20.23
C GLY A 82 -32.59 7.72 -21.00
N THR A 83 -32.48 7.89 -22.32
CA THR A 83 -31.31 7.41 -23.07
C THR A 83 -30.05 8.22 -22.78
N LEU A 84 -30.16 9.55 -22.66
CA LEU A 84 -29.03 10.42 -22.31
C LEU A 84 -28.54 10.20 -20.87
N GLU A 85 -29.46 10.04 -19.92
CA GLU A 85 -29.15 9.71 -18.52
C GLU A 85 -28.49 8.33 -18.41
N ARG A 86 -28.98 7.33 -19.15
CA ARG A 86 -28.36 6.00 -19.21
C ARG A 86 -26.95 6.06 -19.79
N GLU A 87 -26.76 6.75 -20.92
CA GLU A 87 -25.44 6.95 -21.51
C GLU A 87 -24.48 7.67 -20.55
N ALA A 88 -24.95 8.63 -19.77
CA ALA A 88 -24.15 9.33 -18.77
C ALA A 88 -23.79 8.41 -17.59
N ALA A 89 -24.74 7.60 -17.11
CA ALA A 89 -24.50 6.61 -16.07
C ALA A 89 -23.50 5.53 -16.51
N ASP A 90 -23.67 4.95 -17.70
CA ASP A 90 -22.76 3.94 -18.26
C ASP A 90 -21.33 4.51 -18.43
N LYS A 91 -21.19 5.78 -18.84
CA LYS A 91 -19.90 6.48 -18.89
C LYS A 91 -19.30 6.71 -17.50
N ALA A 92 -20.10 7.13 -16.52
CA ALA A 92 -19.66 7.36 -15.15
C ALA A 92 -19.22 6.07 -14.43
N ILE A 93 -19.94 4.97 -14.63
CA ILE A 93 -19.56 3.63 -14.13
C ILE A 93 -18.21 3.21 -14.74
N ALA A 94 -18.08 3.31 -16.07
CA ALA A 94 -16.82 2.99 -16.74
C ALA A 94 -15.64 3.93 -16.37
N GLU A 95 -15.90 5.12 -15.83
CA GLU A 95 -14.87 5.99 -15.24
C GLU A 95 -14.54 5.56 -13.80
N MET A 96 -15.54 5.25 -12.98
CA MET A 96 -15.35 4.73 -11.63
C MET A 96 -14.57 3.40 -11.62
N ASP A 97 -14.87 2.47 -12.52
CA ASP A 97 -14.15 1.20 -12.64
C ASP A 97 -12.66 1.40 -13.02
N ARG A 98 -12.37 2.34 -13.93
CA ARG A 98 -11.00 2.72 -14.29
C ARG A 98 -10.27 3.36 -13.11
N ASN A 99 -10.95 4.24 -12.37
CA ASN A 99 -10.40 4.90 -11.19
C ASN A 99 -10.15 3.91 -10.04
N LEU A 100 -11.06 2.95 -9.80
CA LEU A 100 -10.93 1.88 -8.82
C LEU A 100 -9.78 0.94 -9.18
N THR A 101 -9.70 0.49 -10.44
CA THR A 101 -8.58 -0.31 -10.96
C THR A 101 -7.24 0.42 -10.80
N THR A 102 -7.21 1.71 -11.13
CA THR A 102 -6.01 2.56 -10.98
C THR A 102 -5.64 2.80 -9.52
N SER A 103 -6.62 2.89 -8.62
CA SER A 103 -6.41 3.04 -7.18
C SER A 103 -5.83 1.76 -6.57
N ASN A 104 -6.41 0.60 -6.89
CA ASN A 104 -5.92 -0.69 -6.42
C ASN A 104 -4.48 -0.95 -6.91
N ALA A 105 -4.19 -0.65 -8.18
CA ALA A 105 -2.84 -0.74 -8.74
C ALA A 105 -1.84 0.26 -8.11
N LYS A 106 -2.30 1.36 -7.51
CA LYS A 106 -1.46 2.26 -6.68
C LYS A 106 -1.25 1.69 -5.28
N ILE A 107 -2.29 1.16 -4.64
CA ILE A 107 -2.23 0.52 -3.32
C ILE A 107 -1.23 -0.63 -3.34
N GLU A 108 -1.35 -1.57 -4.28
CA GLU A 108 -0.40 -2.69 -4.42
C GLU A 108 1.07 -2.24 -4.58
N ARG A 109 1.31 -1.13 -5.29
CA ARG A 109 2.67 -0.59 -5.49
C ARG A 109 3.20 0.04 -4.21
N LEU A 110 2.35 0.76 -3.47
CA LEU A 110 2.69 1.35 -2.17
C LEU A 110 2.93 0.27 -1.11
N GLU A 111 2.14 -0.80 -1.09
CA GLU A 111 2.33 -1.95 -0.19
C GLU A 111 3.66 -2.69 -0.48
N LYS A 112 3.99 -2.91 -1.77
CA LYS A 112 5.28 -3.50 -2.18
C LYS A 112 6.45 -2.60 -1.76
N ALA A 113 6.40 -1.31 -2.09
CA ALA A 113 7.44 -0.35 -1.71
C ALA A 113 7.58 -0.18 -0.18
N LEU A 114 6.47 -0.23 0.57
CA LEU A 114 6.47 -0.18 2.04
C LEU A 114 7.12 -1.43 2.63
N LYS A 115 6.83 -2.62 2.09
CA LYS A 115 7.46 -3.88 2.50
C LYS A 115 8.96 -3.92 2.16
N GLU A 116 9.34 -3.44 0.98
CA GLU A 116 10.75 -3.29 0.55
C GLU A 116 11.50 -2.32 1.48
N TRP A 117 10.89 -1.17 1.80
CA TRP A 117 11.47 -0.19 2.73
C TRP A 117 11.58 -0.74 4.16
N GLN A 118 10.58 -1.48 4.65
CA GLN A 118 10.66 -2.16 5.95
C GLN A 118 11.76 -3.22 5.99
N GLY A 119 11.93 -4.00 4.92
CA GLY A 119 13.02 -4.98 4.78
C GLY A 119 14.39 -4.30 4.83
N SER A 120 14.61 -3.31 3.96
CA SER A 120 15.86 -2.54 3.92
C SER A 120 16.15 -1.81 5.24
N HIS A 121 15.13 -1.26 5.91
CA HIS A 121 15.30 -0.65 7.23
C HIS A 121 15.70 -1.68 8.31
N ALA A 122 15.15 -2.89 8.27
CA ALA A 122 15.55 -3.97 9.17
C ALA A 122 16.99 -4.44 8.90
N GLU A 123 17.40 -4.54 7.62
CA GLU A 123 18.77 -4.87 7.21
C GLU A 123 19.78 -3.80 7.65
N ILE A 124 19.46 -2.51 7.44
CA ILE A 124 20.29 -1.39 7.89
C ILE A 124 20.41 -1.39 9.42
N LYS A 125 19.33 -1.71 10.13
CA LYS A 125 19.34 -1.82 11.60
C LYS A 125 20.24 -2.97 12.08
N THR A 126 20.07 -4.18 11.56
CA THR A 126 20.88 -5.34 11.99
C THR A 126 22.34 -5.19 11.58
N PHE A 127 22.63 -4.56 10.44
CA PHE A 127 23.97 -4.15 10.05
C PHE A 127 24.56 -3.17 11.07
N ALA A 128 23.86 -2.09 11.43
CA ALA A 128 24.34 -1.11 12.41
C ALA A 128 24.57 -1.74 13.80
N GLU A 129 23.65 -2.59 14.28
CA GLU A 129 23.81 -3.34 15.54
C GLU A 129 25.03 -4.26 15.49
N THR A 130 25.27 -4.92 14.35
CA THR A 130 26.46 -5.77 14.11
C THR A 130 27.75 -4.94 14.11
N THR A 131 27.79 -3.81 13.40
CA THR A 131 28.95 -2.91 13.37
C THR A 131 29.27 -2.34 14.75
N VAL A 132 28.26 -1.92 15.52
CA VAL A 132 28.46 -1.46 16.91
C VAL A 132 29.02 -2.60 17.78
N GLY A 133 28.48 -3.81 17.65
CA GLY A 133 28.99 -4.99 18.36
C GLY A 133 30.43 -5.36 17.98
N GLN A 134 30.82 -5.19 16.71
CA GLN A 134 32.19 -5.38 16.23
C GLN A 134 33.13 -4.29 16.78
N LEU A 135 32.75 -3.02 16.71
CA LEU A 135 33.53 -1.90 17.26
C LEU A 135 33.73 -2.05 18.77
N GLN A 136 32.73 -2.53 19.52
CA GLN A 136 32.87 -2.82 20.95
C GLN A 136 33.79 -4.01 21.27
N LYS A 137 33.95 -4.98 20.35
CA LYS A 137 34.98 -6.03 20.48
C LYS A 137 36.35 -5.42 20.24
N VAL A 138 36.58 -4.86 19.05
CA VAL A 138 37.87 -4.26 18.68
C VAL A 138 38.36 -3.21 19.71
N ALA A 139 37.46 -2.44 20.32
CA ALA A 139 37.81 -1.49 21.38
C ALA A 139 38.28 -2.17 22.69
N ARG A 140 37.73 -3.33 23.07
CA ARG A 140 38.22 -4.14 24.20
C ARG A 140 39.52 -4.84 23.84
N ASP A 141 39.57 -5.48 22.68
CA ASP A 141 40.74 -6.25 22.21
C ASP A 141 41.98 -5.34 22.11
N LEU A 142 41.80 -4.09 21.65
CA LEU A 142 42.83 -3.04 21.62
C LEU A 142 43.29 -2.59 23.02
N GLU A 143 42.37 -2.52 23.98
CA GLU A 143 42.66 -2.09 25.34
C GLU A 143 43.37 -3.19 26.15
N GLU A 144 42.95 -4.44 26.01
CA GLU A 144 43.67 -5.61 26.52
C GLU A 144 45.08 -5.70 25.92
N THR A 145 45.21 -5.51 24.61
CA THR A 145 46.52 -5.49 23.93
C THR A 145 47.43 -4.37 24.47
N ARG A 146 46.88 -3.19 24.78
CA ARG A 146 47.65 -2.09 25.40
C ARG A 146 48.11 -2.42 26.80
N GLN A 147 47.24 -2.95 27.65
CA GLN A 147 47.58 -3.29 29.03
C GLN A 147 48.61 -4.41 29.09
N THR A 148 48.51 -5.41 28.19
CA THR A 148 49.53 -6.45 28.02
C THR A 148 50.85 -5.89 27.49
N LEU A 149 50.83 -4.93 26.56
CA LEU A 149 52.04 -4.23 26.09
C LEU A 149 52.70 -3.38 27.20
N GLU A 150 51.91 -2.70 28.02
CA GLU A 150 52.39 -1.92 29.17
C GLU A 150 53.01 -2.84 30.25
N LYS A 151 52.34 -3.95 30.60
CA LYS A 151 52.89 -4.99 31.49
C LYS A 151 54.23 -5.53 30.94
N ARG A 152 54.26 -5.94 29.66
CA ARG A 152 55.45 -6.52 29.01
C ARG A 152 56.60 -5.51 28.88
N THR A 153 56.33 -4.24 28.61
CA THR A 153 57.38 -3.19 28.55
C THR A 153 57.92 -2.81 29.92
N GLY A 154 57.06 -2.74 30.96
CA GLY A 154 57.49 -2.60 32.35
C GLY A 154 58.36 -3.77 32.83
N GLN A 155 57.93 -5.01 32.56
CA GLN A 155 58.74 -6.21 32.84
C GLN A 155 60.09 -6.17 32.11
N ASN A 156 60.14 -5.75 30.84
CA ASN A 156 61.40 -5.64 30.09
C ASN A 156 62.36 -4.59 30.67
N ALA A 157 61.85 -3.43 31.08
CA ALA A 157 62.65 -2.38 31.73
C ALA A 157 63.23 -2.84 33.08
N GLU A 158 62.43 -3.57 33.87
CA GLU A 158 62.88 -4.15 35.13
C GLU A 158 63.90 -5.28 34.93
N LEU A 159 63.69 -6.17 33.95
CA LEU A 159 64.68 -7.21 33.57
C LEU A 159 66.03 -6.59 33.19
N TYR A 160 66.01 -5.49 32.43
CA TYR A 160 67.22 -4.73 32.08
C TYR A 160 67.89 -4.15 33.33
N ARG A 161 67.12 -3.54 34.23
CA ARG A 161 67.61 -2.99 35.51
C ARG A 161 68.22 -4.06 36.41
N VAL A 162 67.62 -5.25 36.49
CA VAL A 162 68.15 -6.39 37.24
C VAL A 162 69.43 -6.94 36.60
N GLY A 163 69.48 -7.06 35.27
CA GLY A 163 70.68 -7.44 34.53
C GLY A 163 71.84 -6.46 34.73
N GLU A 164 71.54 -5.15 34.75
CA GLU A 164 72.53 -4.10 35.06
C GLU A 164 73.01 -4.20 36.53
N GLU A 165 72.13 -4.50 37.49
CA GLU A 165 72.49 -4.73 38.90
C GLU A 165 73.48 -5.91 39.02
N VAL A 166 73.21 -7.02 38.31
CA VAL A 166 74.08 -8.21 38.27
C VAL A 166 75.44 -7.89 37.65
N LEU A 167 75.46 -7.21 36.49
CA LEU A 167 76.70 -6.80 35.81
C LEU A 167 77.56 -5.88 36.70
N LYS A 168 76.95 -4.85 37.31
CA LYS A 168 77.62 -3.95 38.25
C LYS A 168 78.16 -4.69 39.48
N ARG A 169 77.43 -5.67 40.04
CA ARG A 169 77.97 -6.49 41.14
C ARG A 169 79.14 -7.36 40.68
N TYR A 170 79.07 -7.96 39.49
CA TYR A 170 80.16 -8.79 38.95
C TYR A 170 81.43 -7.96 38.70
N GLU A 171 81.30 -6.75 38.14
CA GLU A 171 82.40 -5.79 37.95
C GLU A 171 83.03 -5.37 39.28
N ASN A 172 82.23 -4.91 40.25
CA ASN A 172 82.72 -4.53 41.58
C ASN A 172 83.36 -5.72 42.32
N PHE A 173 82.83 -6.93 42.13
CA PHE A 173 83.38 -8.16 42.71
C PHE A 173 84.71 -8.57 42.06
N ALA A 174 84.85 -8.42 40.75
CA ALA A 174 86.10 -8.65 40.04
C ALA A 174 87.18 -7.64 40.45
N LEU A 175 86.85 -6.34 40.50
CA LEU A 175 87.75 -5.28 40.96
C LEU A 175 88.15 -5.47 42.44
N GLY A 176 87.18 -5.70 43.32
CA GLY A 176 87.41 -5.93 44.74
C GLY A 176 88.22 -7.20 45.02
N ARG A 177 88.00 -8.29 44.26
CA ARG A 177 88.77 -9.53 44.40
C ARG A 177 90.13 -9.50 43.72
N ALA A 178 90.36 -8.68 42.69
CA ALA A 178 91.70 -8.44 42.17
C ALA A 178 92.65 -7.87 43.25
N LEU A 179 92.12 -7.04 44.15
CA LEU A 179 92.82 -6.55 45.35
C LEU A 179 92.95 -7.60 46.48
N ILE A 180 92.03 -8.56 46.57
CA ILE A 180 91.97 -9.59 47.64
C ILE A 180 92.50 -10.96 47.16
N ALA A 181 93.10 -11.03 45.95
CA ALA A 181 93.51 -12.27 45.25
C ALA A 181 94.62 -13.10 45.92
N ARG A 182 94.91 -12.89 47.21
CA ARG A 182 95.95 -13.59 47.99
C ARG A 182 95.42 -14.58 49.03
N GLU A 183 94.09 -14.71 49.18
CA GLU A 183 93.48 -15.77 50.00
C GLU A 183 92.42 -16.57 49.21
N PRO A 184 92.33 -17.90 49.44
CA PRO A 184 91.42 -18.78 48.71
C PRO A 184 89.96 -18.61 49.15
N PHE A 185 89.02 -19.06 48.31
CA PHE A 185 87.58 -18.94 48.53
C PHE A 185 87.15 -19.70 49.80
N THR A 186 86.93 -18.98 50.91
CA THR A 186 86.37 -19.55 52.14
C THR A 186 84.87 -19.82 51.99
N GLY A 187 84.34 -20.81 52.74
CA GLY A 187 82.94 -21.25 52.61
C GLY A 187 81.91 -20.14 52.83
N LEU A 188 82.20 -19.15 53.68
CA LEU A 188 81.33 -17.99 53.90
C LEU A 188 81.11 -17.17 52.63
N ALA A 189 82.18 -16.94 51.84
CA ALA A 189 82.07 -16.22 50.58
C ALA A 189 81.32 -17.02 49.50
N ARG A 190 81.37 -18.36 49.57
CA ARG A 190 80.56 -19.24 48.70
C ARG A 190 79.08 -19.10 49.01
N VAL A 191 78.68 -19.19 50.29
CA VAL A 191 77.27 -19.04 50.71
C VAL A 191 76.70 -17.66 50.32
N GLN A 192 77.50 -16.60 50.40
CA GLN A 192 77.08 -15.26 49.95
C GLN A 192 76.84 -15.18 48.43
N ILE A 193 77.62 -15.88 47.62
CA ILE A 193 77.38 -15.99 46.17
C ILE A 193 76.11 -16.81 45.90
N GLU A 194 75.96 -17.96 46.58
CA GLU A 194 74.81 -18.85 46.41
C GLU A 194 73.49 -18.15 46.80
N ALA A 195 73.49 -17.34 47.87
CA ALA A 195 72.37 -16.49 48.25
C ALA A 195 72.07 -15.39 47.22
N ALA A 196 73.09 -14.66 46.74
CA ALA A 196 72.89 -13.63 45.71
C ALA A 196 72.38 -14.21 44.38
N VAL A 197 72.82 -15.43 44.01
CA VAL A 197 72.30 -16.15 42.84
C VAL A 197 70.84 -16.56 43.02
N ALA A 198 70.40 -16.92 44.23
CA ALA A 198 68.99 -17.15 44.54
C ALA A 198 68.18 -15.84 44.39
N ASP A 199 68.57 -14.76 45.08
CA ASP A 199 67.91 -13.45 45.00
C ASP A 199 67.70 -12.96 43.56
N TYR A 200 68.69 -13.14 42.68
CA TYR A 200 68.58 -12.75 41.27
C TYR A 200 67.81 -13.75 40.41
N LYS A 201 67.86 -15.04 40.70
CA LYS A 201 67.02 -16.04 40.04
C LYS A 201 65.55 -15.75 40.30
N ASP A 202 65.19 -15.45 41.55
CA ASP A 202 63.81 -15.20 41.93
C ASP A 202 63.30 -13.88 41.29
N LYS A 203 64.09 -12.80 41.34
CA LYS A 203 63.83 -11.56 40.58
C LYS A 203 63.64 -11.80 39.06
N LEU A 204 64.43 -12.69 38.46
CA LEU A 204 64.31 -13.03 37.04
C LEU A 204 63.02 -13.81 36.76
N VAL A 205 62.64 -14.74 37.63
CA VAL A 205 61.39 -15.52 37.52
C VAL A 205 60.16 -14.61 37.65
N ASP A 206 60.13 -13.72 38.64
CA ASP A 206 59.04 -12.75 38.87
C ASP A 206 58.81 -11.79 37.70
N GLN A 207 59.82 -11.60 36.84
CA GLN A 207 59.81 -10.64 35.74
C GLN A 207 59.72 -11.29 34.35
N ILE A 208 59.73 -12.63 34.26
CA ILE A 208 59.41 -13.33 33.01
C ILE A 208 57.95 -13.03 32.63
N ALA A 209 57.73 -12.66 31.37
CA ALA A 209 56.38 -12.54 30.83
C ALA A 209 55.73 -13.92 30.76
N GLU A 210 54.61 -14.08 31.47
CA GLU A 210 53.71 -15.23 31.30
C GLU A 210 53.30 -15.33 29.82
N PRO A 211 53.29 -16.52 29.20
CA PRO A 211 52.85 -16.66 27.82
C PRO A 211 51.35 -16.39 27.71
N ASP A 212 50.95 -15.46 26.85
CA ASP A 212 49.54 -15.16 26.58
C ASP A 212 48.84 -16.41 26.02
N ALA A 213 47.51 -16.51 26.15
CA ALA A 213 46.75 -17.67 25.68
C ALA A 213 46.99 -18.01 24.18
N VAL A 214 47.33 -17.02 23.35
CA VAL A 214 47.70 -17.23 21.94
C VAL A 214 49.09 -17.88 21.81
N ASP A 215 50.06 -17.49 22.63
CA ASP A 215 51.38 -18.13 22.69
C ASP A 215 51.29 -19.54 23.29
N GLN A 216 50.37 -19.78 24.24
CA GLN A 216 50.09 -21.11 24.79
C GLN A 216 49.47 -22.03 23.73
N ALA A 217 48.35 -21.65 23.12
CA ALA A 217 47.68 -22.45 22.08
C ALA A 217 48.60 -22.75 20.87
N ARG A 218 49.50 -21.81 20.53
CA ARG A 218 50.50 -22.04 19.46
C ARG A 218 51.60 -23.03 19.88
N ARG A 219 52.02 -23.03 21.15
CA ARG A 219 52.96 -24.02 21.69
C ARG A 219 52.30 -25.41 21.78
N GLU A 220 51.05 -25.48 22.20
CA GLU A 220 50.26 -26.72 22.23
C GLU A 220 50.12 -27.32 20.84
N ALA A 221 49.71 -26.53 19.84
CA ALA A 221 49.58 -26.98 18.45
C ALA A 221 50.91 -27.49 17.85
N ASN A 222 52.03 -26.78 18.09
CA ASN A 222 53.35 -27.27 17.71
C ASN A 222 53.72 -28.57 18.44
N THR A 223 53.47 -28.66 19.74
CA THR A 223 53.79 -29.85 20.55
C THR A 223 53.01 -31.08 20.06
N THR A 224 51.76 -30.92 19.63
CA THR A 224 50.98 -32.02 19.03
C THR A 224 51.58 -32.47 17.69
N ALA A 225 51.99 -31.53 16.82
CA ALA A 225 52.62 -31.86 15.54
C ALA A 225 53.98 -32.56 15.70
N ASP A 226 54.80 -32.12 16.67
CA ASP A 226 56.09 -32.75 16.97
C ASP A 226 55.92 -34.19 17.53
N VAL A 227 54.83 -34.45 18.29
CA VAL A 227 54.48 -35.79 18.80
C VAL A 227 53.93 -36.70 17.70
N GLU A 228 53.04 -36.21 16.82
CA GLU A 228 52.56 -37.00 15.67
C GLU A 228 53.72 -37.37 14.73
N ALA A 229 54.66 -36.45 14.49
CA ALA A 229 55.86 -36.71 13.70
C ALA A 229 56.75 -37.81 14.33
N ALA A 230 56.96 -37.77 15.65
CA ALA A 230 57.70 -38.81 16.37
C ALA A 230 57.00 -40.18 16.29
N GLU A 231 55.68 -40.23 16.47
CA GLU A 231 54.91 -41.48 16.41
C GLU A 231 54.77 -42.05 14.99
N THR A 232 55.08 -41.26 13.94
CA THR A 232 55.28 -41.78 12.58
C THR A 232 56.69 -42.32 12.36
N ALA A 233 57.73 -41.66 12.88
CA ALA A 233 59.11 -42.10 12.73
C ALA A 233 59.39 -43.43 13.47
N GLU A 234 58.88 -43.59 14.70
CA GLU A 234 59.04 -44.83 15.49
C GLU A 234 58.35 -46.06 14.85
N LYS A 235 57.42 -45.84 13.90
CA LYS A 235 56.81 -46.92 13.10
C LYS A 235 57.53 -47.20 11.79
N GLU A 236 58.32 -46.25 11.27
CA GLU A 236 59.12 -46.44 10.04
C GLU A 236 60.49 -47.06 10.33
N GLU A 237 60.96 -47.02 11.59
CA GLU A 237 62.20 -47.69 12.05
C GLU A 237 61.97 -49.11 12.61
N ALA A 238 60.76 -49.67 12.45
CA ALA A 238 60.31 -50.92 13.09
C ALA A 238 59.90 -52.07 12.13
N ASP A 239 59.94 -51.86 10.81
CA ASP A 239 59.67 -52.84 9.72
C ASP A 239 60.96 -53.16 8.93
#